data_AF-F6HPA9-F1
#
_entry.id   AF-F6HPA9-F1
#
_cell.length_a   1.000
_cell.length_b   1.000
_cell.length_c   1.000
_cell.angle_alpha   90.00
_cell.angle_beta   90.00
_cell.angle_gamma   90.00
#
_symmetry.space_group_name_H-M   'P 1'
#
loop_
_entity.id
_entity.type
_entity.pdbx_description
1 polymer ?
#
loop_
_entity_poly.entity_id
_entity_poly.type
_entity_poly.pdbx_seq_one_letter_code
_entity_poly.pdbx_strand_id
1 'polypeptide(L)'
;MQLLEKHMSSQGFKGVETFDSDKVPSLDYKEVPNCWALPVVTLTTIAVALPHIEKCSIKRLMRSVNEGLSYVRLIVQNLDDKELINIRKAAYTVWLGVDLYHK
;
A
#
# COMPACT_ATOMS: atom_id res chain seq x y z
N MET A 1 -15.01 8.55 4.02
CA MET A 1 -14.10 8.73 5.18
C MET A 1 -14.71 8.29 6.52
N GLN A 2 -15.82 7.52 6.56
CA GLN A 2 -16.51 7.21 7.83
C GLN A 2 -15.92 6.04 8.63
N LEU A 3 -15.01 5.25 8.02
CA LEU A 3 -14.38 4.09 8.68
C LEU A 3 -13.26 4.49 9.66
N LEU A 4 -12.56 5.61 9.40
CA LEU A 4 -11.44 6.08 10.23
C LEU A 4 -11.92 6.78 11.51
N GLU A 5 -12.98 7.59 11.42
CA GLU A 5 -13.55 8.29 12.58
C GLU A 5 -13.95 7.34 13.72
N LYS A 6 -14.45 6.15 13.38
CA LYS A 6 -14.92 5.17 14.37
C LYS A 6 -13.79 4.52 15.18
N HIS A 7 -12.54 4.60 14.72
CA HIS A 7 -11.36 3.94 15.34
C HIS A 7 -10.29 4.90 15.87
N MET A 8 -10.46 6.22 15.68
CA MET A 8 -9.58 7.28 16.21
C MET A 8 -9.44 7.26 17.75
N SER A 9 -10.37 6.63 18.48
CA SER A 9 -10.30 6.48 19.95
C SER A 9 -9.21 5.50 20.42
N SER A 10 -8.64 4.69 19.52
CA SER A 10 -7.54 3.81 19.89
C SER A 10 -6.20 4.58 19.88
N GLN A 11 -5.51 4.57 21.04
CA GLN A 11 -4.21 5.24 21.24
C GLN A 11 -3.15 4.89 20.19
N GLY A 12 -3.32 3.78 19.46
CA GLY A 12 -2.40 3.32 18.42
C GLY A 12 -2.37 4.17 17.15
N PHE A 13 -3.38 5.03 16.89
CA PHE A 13 -3.45 5.84 15.65
C PHE A 13 -3.31 7.34 15.86
N LYS A 14 -2.97 7.80 17.07
CA LYS A 14 -2.80 9.23 17.38
C LYS A 14 -1.75 9.92 16.49
N GLY A 15 -0.76 9.18 16.02
CA GLY A 15 0.25 9.67 15.07
C GLY A 15 -0.31 10.01 13.68
N VAL A 16 -1.40 9.37 13.26
CA VAL A 16 -2.04 9.60 11.95
C VAL A 16 -2.76 10.95 11.94
N GLU A 17 -3.45 11.29 13.03
CA GLU A 17 -4.09 12.60 13.21
C GLU A 17 -3.07 13.74 13.20
N THR A 18 -1.88 13.54 13.81
CA THR A 18 -0.81 14.54 13.75
C THR A 18 -0.12 14.63 12.39
N PHE A 19 -0.16 13.54 11.60
CA PHE A 19 0.41 13.51 10.26
C PHE A 19 -0.48 14.26 9.25
N ASP A 20 -1.80 14.13 9.39
CA ASP A 20 -2.81 14.80 8.56
C ASP A 20 -3.15 16.22 9.06
N SER A 21 -2.15 16.97 9.54
CA SER A 21 -2.36 18.32 10.06
C SER A 21 -1.96 19.39 9.03
N ASP A 22 -2.82 20.37 8.82
CA ASP A 22 -2.56 21.55 7.95
C ASP A 22 -1.43 22.46 8.48
N LYS A 23 -0.84 22.11 9.63
CA LYS A 23 0.20 22.91 10.31
C LYS A 23 1.59 22.71 9.75
N VAL A 24 1.80 21.73 8.87
CA VAL A 24 3.05 21.51 8.16
C VAL A 24 2.86 21.88 6.70
N PRO A 25 3.67 22.80 6.14
CA PRO A 25 3.62 23.09 4.71
C PRO A 25 3.80 21.79 3.92
N SER A 26 2.92 21.57 2.94
CA SER A 26 3.01 20.45 2.01
C SER A 26 4.44 20.39 1.44
N LEU A 27 5.17 19.31 1.77
CA LEU A 27 6.48 19.02 1.21
C LEU A 27 6.26 18.59 -0.24
N ASP A 28 6.21 19.58 -1.13
CA ASP A 28 6.16 19.40 -2.58
C ASP A 28 5.10 18.38 -3.01
N TYR A 29 3.82 18.78 -3.05
CA TYR A 29 2.75 17.97 -3.64
C TYR A 29 2.99 17.85 -5.16
N LYS A 30 3.98 17.05 -5.55
CA LYS A 30 3.93 16.37 -6.83
C LYS A 30 2.89 15.30 -6.66
N GLU A 31 1.80 15.43 -7.39
CA GLU A 31 0.79 14.38 -7.51
C GLU A 31 1.52 13.07 -7.73
N VAL A 32 1.48 12.18 -6.74
CA VAL A 32 2.24 10.94 -6.78
C VAL A 32 1.72 10.22 -8.02
N PRO A 33 2.56 10.01 -9.06
CA PRO A 33 2.07 9.60 -10.37
C PRO A 33 1.27 8.33 -10.15
N ASN A 34 0.04 8.30 -10.69
CA ASN A 34 -1.08 7.41 -10.36
C ASN A 34 -0.70 5.91 -10.25
N CYS A 35 0.04 5.56 -9.20
CA CYS A 35 0.66 4.25 -9.01
C CYS A 35 -0.09 3.56 -7.89
N TRP A 36 -1.14 2.85 -8.27
CA TRP A 36 -2.03 2.19 -7.31
C TRP A 36 -1.36 0.94 -6.71
N ALA A 37 -0.23 0.49 -7.27
CA ALA A 37 0.52 -0.66 -6.78
C ALA A 37 1.12 -0.43 -5.38
N LEU A 38 1.71 0.74 -5.13
CA LEU A 38 2.38 1.00 -3.86
C LEU A 38 1.40 1.05 -2.67
N PRO A 39 0.25 1.76 -2.75
CA PRO A 39 -0.77 1.71 -1.70
C PRO A 39 -1.31 0.30 -1.45
N VAL A 40 -1.59 -0.47 -2.51
CA VAL A 40 -2.11 -1.85 -2.40
C VAL A 40 -1.10 -2.78 -1.71
N VAL A 41 0.18 -2.71 -2.09
CA VAL A 41 1.24 -3.51 -1.46
C VAL A 41 1.44 -3.12 0.00
N THR A 42 1.40 -1.82 0.31
CA THR A 42 1.57 -1.30 1.67
C THR A 42 0.44 -1.78 2.59
N LEU A 43 -0.81 -1.63 2.16
CA LEU A 43 -1.97 -2.09 2.93
C LEU A 43 -1.96 -3.60 3.14
N THR A 44 -1.55 -4.36 2.12
CA THR A 44 -1.43 -5.82 2.23
C THR A 44 -0.33 -6.20 3.22
N THR A 45 0.81 -5.52 3.18
CA THR A 45 1.91 -5.74 4.13
C THR A 45 1.47 -5.47 5.56
N ILE A 46 0.72 -4.39 5.79
CA ILE A 46 0.14 -4.08 7.10
C ILE A 46 -0.82 -5.20 7.53
N ALA A 47 -1.75 -5.62 6.68
CA ALA A 47 -2.70 -6.69 7.00
C ALA A 47 -2.00 -8.01 7.34
N VAL A 48 -0.90 -8.30 6.65
CA VAL A 48 -0.06 -9.48 6.87
C VAL A 48 0.70 -9.41 8.21
N ALA A 49 1.17 -8.22 8.59
CA ALA A 49 1.90 -8.01 9.85
C ALA A 49 0.99 -7.94 11.09
N LEU A 50 -0.31 -7.66 10.91
CA LEU A 50 -1.25 -7.56 12.01
C LEU A 50 -1.59 -8.94 12.59
N PRO A 51 -1.51 -9.12 13.93
CA PRO A 51 -2.05 -10.30 14.58
C PRO A 51 -3.58 -10.27 14.52
N HIS A 52 -4.22 -11.44 14.67
CA HIS A 52 -5.69 -11.60 14.72
C HIS A 52 -6.45 -11.53 13.39
N ILE A 53 -5.77 -11.50 12.24
CA ILE A 53 -6.43 -11.75 10.96
C ILE A 53 -6.36 -13.25 10.63
N GLU A 54 -7.47 -13.82 10.16
CA GLU A 54 -7.51 -15.21 9.75
C GLU A 54 -6.49 -15.50 8.63
N LYS A 55 -5.67 -16.54 8.82
CA LYS A 55 -4.65 -16.95 7.84
C LYS A 55 -5.24 -17.23 6.46
N CYS A 56 -6.46 -17.78 6.39
CA CYS A 56 -7.16 -18.03 5.13
C CYS A 56 -7.48 -16.72 4.38
N SER A 57 -7.87 -15.67 5.11
CA SER A 57 -8.15 -14.35 4.56
C SER A 57 -6.87 -13.67 4.06
N ILE A 58 -5.77 -13.76 4.82
CA ILE A 58 -4.45 -13.29 4.37
C ILE A 58 -4.01 -14.01 3.09
N LYS A 59 -4.14 -15.33 3.02
CA LYS A 59 -3.79 -16.11 1.81
C LYS A 59 -4.61 -15.70 0.59
N ARG A 60 -5.91 -15.45 0.77
CA ARG A 60 -6.78 -14.96 -0.32
C ARG A 60 -6.36 -13.56 -0.77
N LEU A 61 -6.12 -12.66 0.17
CA LEU A 61 -5.63 -11.31 -0.10
C LEU A 61 -4.31 -11.35 -0.89
N MET A 62 -3.34 -12.15 -0.42
CA MET A 62 -2.05 -12.32 -1.09
C MET A 62 -2.20 -12.83 -2.52
N ARG A 63 -3.08 -13.80 -2.77
CA ARG A 63 -3.37 -14.29 -4.13
C ARG A 63 -3.97 -13.20 -5.01
N SER A 64 -4.98 -12.48 -4.53
CA SER A 64 -5.62 -11.40 -5.27
C SER A 64 -4.64 -10.25 -5.59
N VAL A 65 -3.75 -9.92 -4.67
CA VAL A 65 -2.74 -8.87 -4.87
C VAL A 65 -1.66 -9.33 -5.85
N ASN A 66 -1.20 -10.58 -5.77
CA ASN A 66 -0.28 -11.16 -6.75
C ASN A 66 -0.84 -11.09 -8.18
N GLU A 67 -2.11 -11.47 -8.35
CA GLU A 67 -2.80 -11.41 -9.63
C GLU A 67 -2.97 -9.95 -10.10
N GLY A 68 -3.46 -9.06 -9.24
CA GLY A 68 -3.63 -7.64 -9.55
C GLY A 68 -2.32 -6.94 -9.94
N LEU A 69 -1.22 -7.22 -9.24
CA LEU A 69 0.10 -6.67 -9.55
C LEU A 69 0.64 -7.15 -10.91
N SER A 70 0.22 -8.33 -11.37
CA SER A 70 0.56 -8.86 -12.69
C SER A 70 -0.15 -8.07 -13.80
N TYR A 71 -1.42 -7.72 -13.61
CA TYR A 71 -2.15 -6.85 -14.54
C TYR A 71 -1.62 -5.41 -14.55
N VAL A 72 -1.32 -4.85 -13.37
CA VAL A 72 -0.66 -3.53 -13.28
C VAL A 72 0.69 -3.56 -14.00
N ARG A 73 1.46 -4.64 -13.89
CA ARG A 73 2.70 -4.81 -14.64
C ARG A 73 2.47 -4.66 -16.14
N LEU A 74 1.47 -5.36 -16.66
CA LEU A 74 1.13 -5.37 -18.08
C LEU A 74 0.71 -3.98 -18.57
N ILE A 75 -0.19 -3.32 -17.85
CA ILE A 75 -0.70 -1.99 -18.23
C ILE A 75 0.43 -0.95 -18.23
N VAL A 76 1.26 -0.93 -17.19
CA VAL A 76 2.35 0.06 -17.05
C VAL A 76 3.60 -0.31 -17.86
N GLN A 77 3.70 -1.52 -18.42
CA GLN A 77 4.70 -1.83 -19.47
C GLN A 77 4.30 -1.23 -20.83
N ASN A 78 3.01 -1.05 -21.06
CA ASN A 78 2.48 -0.46 -22.29
C ASN A 78 2.30 1.06 -22.21
N LEU A 79 2.41 1.65 -21.01
CA LEU A 79 2.44 3.10 -20.78
C LEU A 79 3.89 3.57 -20.64
N ASP A 80 4.37 4.39 -21.59
CA ASP A 80 5.74 4.96 -21.57
C ASP A 80 5.85 6.14 -20.60
N ASP A 81 5.56 5.87 -19.33
CA ASP A 81 5.56 6.88 -18.27
C ASP A 81 6.78 6.71 -17.35
N LYS A 82 7.82 7.50 -17.62
CA LYS A 82 9.12 7.42 -16.96
C LYS A 82 9.05 7.72 -15.47
N GLU A 83 8.07 8.51 -15.02
CA GLU A 83 7.89 8.84 -13.60
C GLU A 83 7.46 7.64 -12.75
N LEU A 84 6.76 6.66 -13.34
CA LEU A 84 6.25 5.47 -12.64
C LEU A 84 7.29 4.37 -12.41
N ILE A 85 8.46 4.45 -13.04
CA ILE A 85 9.47 3.37 -13.00
C ILE A 85 10.01 3.15 -11.58
N ASN A 86 10.30 4.22 -10.84
CA ASN A 86 10.90 4.12 -9.51
C ASN A 86 9.91 3.59 -8.48
N ILE A 87 8.68 4.09 -8.50
CA ILE A 87 7.62 3.64 -7.58
C ILE A 87 7.27 2.17 -7.85
N ARG A 88 7.28 1.75 -9.13
CA ARG A 88 7.10 0.36 -9.52
C ARG A 88 8.19 -0.55 -8.94
N LYS A 89 9.46 -0.16 -9.07
CA LYS A 89 10.57 -0.92 -8.49
C LYS A 89 10.41 -1.06 -6.98
N ALA A 90 10.09 0.03 -6.28
CA ALA A 90 9.86 0.01 -4.84
C ALA A 90 8.71 -0.95 -4.45
N ALA A 91 7.56 -0.86 -5.13
CA ALA A 91 6.42 -1.74 -4.86
C ALA A 91 6.76 -3.23 -5.08
N TYR A 92 7.50 -3.56 -6.14
CA TYR A 92 7.92 -4.94 -6.38
C TYR A 92 8.95 -5.45 -5.37
N THR A 93 9.93 -4.63 -4.99
CA THR A 93 10.91 -5.02 -3.98
C THR A 93 10.24 -5.31 -2.64
N VAL A 94 9.29 -4.46 -2.22
CA VAL A 94 8.51 -4.68 -0.99
C VAL A 94 7.69 -5.97 -1.12
N TRP A 95 6.97 -6.16 -2.23
CA TRP A 95 6.13 -7.32 -2.45
C TRP A 95 6.92 -8.65 -2.45
N LEU A 96 8.08 -8.67 -3.08
CA LEU A 96 8.95 -9.86 -3.11
C LEU A 96 9.35 -10.29 -1.70
N GLY A 97 9.64 -9.33 -0.82
CA GLY A 97 9.87 -9.62 0.60
C GLY A 97 8.67 -10.29 1.24
N VAL A 98 7.48 -9.70 1.11
CA VAL A 98 6.25 -10.23 1.72
C VAL A 98 5.92 -11.65 1.22
N ASP A 99 6.05 -11.91 -0.08
CA ASP A 99 5.78 -13.23 -0.68
C ASP A 99 6.77 -14.30 -0.19
N LEU A 100 8.05 -13.94 -0.01
CA LEU A 100 9.08 -14.85 0.47
C LEU A 100 8.99 -15.12 1.99
N TYR A 101 8.62 -14.13 2.80
CA TYR A 101 8.53 -14.27 4.26
C TYR A 101 7.26 -15.01 4.72
N HIS A 102 6.25 -15.18 3.87
CA HIS A 102 4.98 -15.83 4.22
C HIS A 102 4.71 -17.18 3.51
N LYS A 103 5.74 -17.78 2.93
CA LYS A 103 5.71 -19.15 2.41
C LYS A 103 6.07 -20.16 3.50
#